data_AF-A0A3A4K2R4-F1
#
_entry.id   AF-A0A3A4K2R4-F1
#
_cell.length_a   1.000
_cell.length_b   1.000
_cell.length_c   1.000
_cell.angle_alpha   90.00
_cell.angle_beta   90.00
_cell.angle_gamma   90.00
#
_symmetry.space_group_name_H-M   'P 1'
#
loop_
_entity.id
_entity.type
_entity.pdbx_description
1 polymer ?
#
loop_
_entity_poly.entity_id
_entity_poly.type
_entity_poly.pdbx_seq_one_letter_code
_entity_poly.pdbx_strand_id
1 'polypeptide(L)'
;QGELQPFAGNKMNEMHFHALPWPVQVLEELGQADVILKATLSYFIEPSPGRRGWSYRHRYSSYSLRFDVKTPEESPSQFMKRVNRAIEEEEEDQTRSRSDSGAWYLGSNLQKKGSIHSDWWKGSAAQLAQRNQVAVYPVIGWWRERHQLGRSEKKARYTLLVSIKTPAIDVDIYTPILNQIAAEVPVLI
;
A
#
# COMPACT_ATOMS: atom_id res chain seq x y z
N GLN A 1 6.58 9.48 3.33
CA GLN A 1 7.05 8.53 4.37
C GLN A 1 6.00 8.49 5.48
N GLY A 2 5.91 7.42 6.26
CA GLY A 2 4.92 7.31 7.32
C GLY A 2 5.40 6.51 8.53
N GLU A 3 4.73 6.72 9.65
CA GLU A 3 4.90 5.96 10.88
C GLU A 3 3.50 5.57 11.38
N LEU A 4 3.28 4.28 11.69
CA LEU A 4 2.01 3.77 12.20
C LEU A 4 2.24 2.78 13.34
N GLN A 5 1.30 2.66 14.28
CA GLN A 5 1.25 1.62 15.29
C GLN A 5 0.37 0.46 14.79
N PRO A 6 0.97 -0.64 14.29
CA PRO A 6 0.24 -1.67 13.56
C PRO A 6 -0.72 -2.48 14.45
N PHE A 7 -0.39 -2.65 15.74
CA PHE A 7 -1.14 -3.47 16.66
C PHE A 7 -1.39 -2.74 17.99
N ALA A 8 -2.40 -3.18 18.72
CA ALA A 8 -2.64 -2.79 20.11
C ALA A 8 -3.05 -4.06 20.87
N GLY A 9 -2.15 -4.57 21.71
CA GLY A 9 -2.28 -5.91 22.28
C GLY A 9 -2.43 -7.01 21.21
N ASN A 10 -3.61 -7.65 21.17
CA ASN A 10 -3.93 -8.74 20.23
C ASN A 10 -4.77 -8.33 19.02
N LYS A 11 -5.00 -7.03 18.83
CA LYS A 11 -5.81 -6.49 17.75
C LYS A 11 -4.96 -5.75 16.73
N MET A 12 -5.47 -5.67 15.51
CA MET A 12 -5.05 -4.66 14.54
C MET A 12 -5.40 -3.27 15.07
N ASN A 13 -4.56 -2.27 14.78
CA ASN A 13 -4.75 -0.91 15.28
C ASN A 13 -4.79 0.12 14.14
N GLU A 14 -3.64 0.55 13.63
CA GLU A 14 -3.59 1.61 12.62
C GLU A 14 -3.32 1.09 11.20
N MET A 15 -3.97 1.74 10.23
CA MET A 15 -3.65 1.67 8.81
C MET A 15 -3.69 3.09 8.23
N HIS A 16 -2.90 3.36 7.20
CA HIS A 16 -2.84 4.68 6.58
C HIS A 16 -3.47 4.65 5.20
N PHE A 17 -4.26 5.69 4.90
CA PHE A 17 -4.72 5.98 3.55
C PHE A 17 -4.05 7.27 3.07
N HIS A 18 -3.26 7.17 2.01
CA HIS A 18 -2.59 8.30 1.38
C HIS A 18 -3.40 8.73 0.16
N ALA A 19 -3.83 9.99 0.14
CA ALA A 19 -4.28 10.62 -1.09
C ALA A 19 -3.08 10.87 -2.00
N LEU A 20 -3.23 10.58 -3.28
CA LEU A 20 -2.21 10.83 -4.29
C LEU A 20 -2.57 12.12 -5.02
N PRO A 21 -1.68 13.13 -5.05
CA PRO A 21 -1.92 14.41 -5.71
C PRO A 21 -1.78 14.23 -7.22
N TRP A 22 -2.73 13.52 -7.83
CA TRP A 22 -2.75 13.32 -9.26
C TRP A 22 -3.23 14.57 -9.99
N PRO A 23 -2.62 14.90 -11.14
CA PRO A 23 -3.13 15.95 -12.01
C PRO A 23 -4.30 15.36 -12.81
N VAL A 24 -5.45 15.25 -12.15
CA VAL A 24 -6.65 14.56 -12.68
C VAL A 24 -7.01 15.09 -14.06
N GLN A 25 -7.04 16.42 -14.24
CA GLN A 25 -7.35 17.06 -15.53
C GLN A 25 -6.40 16.61 -16.65
N VAL A 26 -5.08 16.62 -16.39
CA VAL A 26 -4.06 16.23 -17.38
C VAL A 26 -4.14 14.73 -17.71
N LEU A 27 -4.42 13.89 -16.72
CA LEU A 27 -4.62 12.46 -16.93
C LEU A 27 -5.92 12.15 -17.69
N GLU A 28 -6.97 12.95 -17.49
CA GLU A 28 -8.22 12.85 -18.23
C GLU A 28 -8.06 13.28 -19.69
N GLU A 29 -7.28 14.33 -19.97
CA GLU A 29 -6.93 14.77 -21.33
C GLU A 29 -6.17 13.70 -22.12
N LEU A 30 -5.28 12.97 -21.45
CA LEU A 30 -4.57 11.83 -22.03
C LEU A 30 -5.50 10.65 -22.37
N GLY A 31 -6.71 10.62 -21.80
CA GLY A 31 -7.79 9.68 -22.15
C GLY A 31 -7.37 8.21 -22.10
N GLN A 32 -7.31 7.57 -23.27
CA GLN A 32 -6.99 6.15 -23.43
C GLN A 32 -5.49 5.86 -23.59
N ALA A 33 -4.62 6.84 -23.38
CA ALA A 33 -3.17 6.61 -23.41
C ALA A 33 -2.77 5.55 -22.36
N ASP A 34 -1.94 4.60 -22.78
CA ASP A 34 -1.42 3.54 -21.90
C ASP A 34 -0.41 4.13 -20.90
N VAL A 35 -0.71 4.02 -19.61
CA VAL A 35 0.14 4.49 -18.53
C VAL A 35 0.52 3.36 -17.60
N ILE A 36 1.64 3.55 -16.91
CA ILE A 36 2.15 2.62 -15.91
C ILE A 36 2.18 3.33 -14.56
N LEU A 37 1.52 2.74 -13.57
CA LEU A 37 1.67 3.11 -12.17
C LEU A 37 2.60 2.10 -11.51
N LYS A 38 3.67 2.56 -10.86
CA LYS A 38 4.52 1.71 -10.02
C LYS A 38 4.47 2.19 -8.59
N ALA A 39 4.14 1.27 -7.68
CA ALA A 39 4.12 1.49 -6.26
C ALA A 39 5.16 0.61 -5.57
N THR A 40 5.93 1.20 -4.66
CA THR A 40 6.97 0.53 -3.91
C THR A 40 6.84 0.88 -2.43
N LEU A 41 6.54 -0.12 -1.62
CA LEU A 41 6.52 -0.05 -0.17
C LEU A 41 7.81 -0.67 0.38
N SER A 42 8.53 0.06 1.22
CA SER A 42 9.72 -0.43 1.91
C SER A 42 9.59 -0.20 3.41
N TYR A 43 9.90 -1.23 4.19
CA TYR A 43 9.89 -1.19 5.64
C TYR A 43 10.89 -2.17 6.24
N PHE A 44 11.26 -1.94 7.50
CA PHE A 44 12.20 -2.80 8.20
C PHE A 44 11.51 -4.04 8.78
N ILE A 45 11.97 -5.23 8.38
CA ILE A 45 11.50 -6.48 8.97
C ILE A 45 12.39 -6.82 10.16
N GLU A 46 11.91 -6.53 11.37
CA GLU A 46 12.62 -6.88 12.59
C GLU A 46 12.73 -8.41 12.73
N PRO A 47 13.96 -8.96 12.92
CA PRO A 47 14.20 -10.40 12.98
C PRO A 47 13.67 -11.02 14.27
N SER A 48 13.59 -12.37 14.29
CA SER A 48 13.03 -13.07 15.44
C SER A 48 13.96 -13.30 16.58
N PRO A 49 13.67 -12.77 17.79
CA PRO A 49 14.28 -13.30 18.99
C PRO A 49 13.52 -14.58 19.40
N GLY A 50 13.82 -15.75 18.81
CA GLY A 50 13.31 -17.04 19.30
C GLY A 50 13.72 -18.26 18.46
N ARG A 51 13.75 -19.45 19.08
CA ARG A 51 14.11 -20.72 18.41
C ARG A 51 12.99 -21.25 17.52
N ARG A 52 13.40 -21.98 16.48
CA ARG A 52 12.62 -22.67 15.45
C ARG A 52 11.66 -23.68 16.10
N GLY A 53 10.34 -23.54 15.93
CA GLY A 53 9.38 -24.49 16.48
C GLY A 53 7.93 -24.01 16.52
N TRP A 54 7.40 -23.47 15.43
CA TRP A 54 5.98 -23.10 15.36
C TRP A 54 5.24 -23.81 14.23
N SER A 55 4.00 -24.22 14.55
CA SER A 55 3.12 -25.08 13.75
C SER A 55 2.61 -24.44 12.45
N TYR A 56 2.73 -23.11 12.33
CA TYR A 56 2.26 -22.38 11.14
C TYR A 56 3.37 -22.25 10.11
N ARG A 57 3.05 -22.65 8.87
CA ARG A 57 3.99 -22.88 7.77
C ARG A 57 4.82 -21.65 7.40
N HIS A 58 4.40 -20.43 7.76
CA HIS A 58 5.08 -19.18 7.45
C HIS A 58 4.76 -18.05 8.45
N ARG A 59 5.48 -17.89 9.57
CA ARG A 59 5.42 -16.60 10.31
C ARG A 59 6.79 -16.11 10.72
N TYR A 60 7.32 -15.20 9.89
CA TYR A 60 8.18 -14.08 10.29
C TYR A 60 8.13 -12.93 9.26
N SER A 61 7.07 -12.12 9.31
CA SER A 61 7.19 -10.69 9.02
C SER A 61 6.73 -9.96 10.28
N SER A 62 7.51 -8.96 10.71
CA SER A 62 7.34 -8.24 11.98
C SER A 62 5.95 -7.71 12.21
N TYR A 63 5.64 -6.68 11.46
CA TYR A 63 4.37 -6.00 11.42
C TYR A 63 3.76 -6.07 10.01
N SER A 64 4.31 -6.96 9.16
CA SER A 64 3.79 -7.41 7.87
C SER A 64 2.98 -6.37 7.11
N LEU A 65 3.59 -5.24 6.71
CA LEU A 65 2.85 -4.25 5.93
C LEU A 65 2.50 -4.81 4.55
N ARG A 66 1.36 -4.37 4.05
CA ARG A 66 0.88 -4.51 2.67
C ARG A 66 0.48 -3.14 2.16
N PHE A 67 0.32 -3.04 0.84
CA PHE A 67 -0.34 -1.91 0.24
C PHE A 67 -1.39 -2.37 -0.76
N ASP A 68 -2.37 -1.51 -0.99
CA ASP A 68 -3.34 -1.67 -2.07
C ASP A 68 -3.72 -0.27 -2.59
N VAL A 69 -4.23 -0.20 -3.81
CA VAL A 69 -4.63 1.05 -4.45
C VAL A 69 -6.12 0.98 -4.76
N LYS A 70 -6.83 2.08 -4.52
CA LYS A 70 -8.25 2.24 -4.88
C LYS A 70 -8.46 1.91 -6.36
N THR A 71 -9.52 1.19 -6.69
CA THR A 71 -9.87 0.95 -8.11
C THR A 71 -10.64 2.14 -8.70
N PRO A 72 -10.66 2.33 -10.04
CA PRO A 72 -11.24 3.52 -10.65
C PRO A 72 -12.71 3.76 -10.27
N GLU A 73 -13.51 2.71 -10.18
CA GLU A 73 -14.96 2.78 -9.92
C GLU A 73 -15.33 2.66 -8.43
N GLU A 74 -14.34 2.46 -7.57
CA GLU A 74 -14.55 2.23 -6.15
C GLU A 74 -14.56 3.55 -5.38
N SER A 75 -15.54 3.73 -4.49
CA SER A 75 -15.58 4.87 -3.57
C SER A 75 -14.58 4.67 -2.42
N PRO A 76 -14.14 5.74 -1.72
CA PRO A 76 -13.22 5.62 -0.59
C PRO A 76 -13.73 4.67 0.52
N SER A 77 -15.04 4.63 0.75
CA SER A 77 -15.65 3.74 1.76
C SER A 77 -15.69 2.27 1.30
N GLN A 78 -15.92 2.03 0.01
CA GLN A 78 -15.81 0.69 -0.57
C GLN A 78 -14.36 0.20 -0.53
N PHE A 79 -13.40 1.09 -0.82
CA PHE A 79 -11.97 0.79 -0.73
C PHE A 79 -11.55 0.38 0.67
N MET A 80 -11.95 1.15 1.69
CA MET A 80 -11.69 0.82 3.08
C MET A 80 -12.29 -0.55 3.46
N LYS A 81 -13.52 -0.86 3.03
CA LYS A 81 -14.15 -2.17 3.27
C LYS A 81 -13.38 -3.31 2.59
N ARG A 82 -12.89 -3.10 1.37
CA ARG A 82 -12.08 -4.08 0.64
C ARG A 82 -10.75 -4.36 1.33
N VAL A 83 -10.08 -3.31 1.82
CA VAL A 83 -8.84 -3.43 2.60
C VAL A 83 -9.08 -4.22 3.89
N ASN A 84 -10.13 -3.89 4.64
CA ASN A 84 -10.48 -4.64 5.86
C ASN A 84 -10.74 -6.13 5.57
N ARG A 85 -11.51 -6.43 4.52
CA ARG A 85 -11.74 -7.82 4.10
C ARG A 85 -10.44 -8.53 3.72
N ALA A 86 -9.52 -7.85 3.03
CA ALA A 86 -8.22 -8.42 2.68
C ALA A 86 -7.36 -8.74 3.91
N ILE A 87 -7.45 -7.93 4.97
CA ILE A 87 -6.79 -8.20 6.25
C ILE A 87 -7.37 -9.48 6.88
N GLU A 88 -8.70 -9.60 6.95
CA GLU A 88 -9.39 -10.77 7.48
C GLU A 88 -9.04 -12.06 6.69
N GLU A 89 -9.05 -11.99 5.36
CA GLU A 89 -8.70 -13.13 4.48
C GLU A 89 -7.25 -13.60 4.68
N GLU A 90 -6.28 -12.70 4.85
CA GLU A 90 -4.89 -13.10 5.16
C GLU A 90 -4.74 -13.64 6.60
N GLU A 91 -5.54 -13.18 7.56
CA GLU A 91 -5.54 -13.73 8.94
C GLU A 91 -6.01 -15.19 8.99
N GLU A 92 -7.01 -15.53 8.18
CA GLU A 92 -7.58 -16.88 8.09
C GLU A 92 -6.75 -17.85 7.23
N ASP A 93 -5.53 -17.45 6.81
CA ASP A 93 -4.67 -18.19 5.87
C ASP A 93 -5.42 -18.59 4.58
N GLN A 94 -6.45 -17.83 4.19
CA GLN A 94 -7.16 -18.05 2.95
C GLN A 94 -6.25 -17.61 1.79
N THR A 95 -5.65 -18.60 1.13
CA THR A 95 -4.70 -18.44 -0.01
C THR A 95 -5.26 -17.68 -1.23
N ARG A 96 -6.51 -17.22 -1.19
CA ARG A 96 -7.19 -16.54 -2.28
C ARG A 96 -7.73 -15.19 -1.80
N SER A 97 -6.84 -14.26 -1.51
CA SER A 97 -7.25 -12.85 -1.50
C SER A 97 -7.74 -12.49 -2.90
N ARG A 98 -9.07 -12.42 -3.06
CA ARG A 98 -9.73 -11.88 -4.26
C ARG A 98 -9.71 -10.35 -4.16
N SER A 99 -8.51 -9.78 -4.02
CA SER A 99 -8.30 -8.42 -4.50
C SER A 99 -8.48 -8.46 -6.01
N ASP A 100 -9.14 -7.45 -6.57
CA ASP A 100 -9.28 -7.18 -8.02
C ASP A 100 -7.91 -6.78 -8.65
N SER A 101 -6.90 -7.50 -8.20
CA SER A 101 -5.47 -7.45 -8.47
C SER A 101 -5.13 -7.96 -9.86
N GLY A 102 -6.13 -8.26 -10.69
CA GLY A 102 -5.95 -8.81 -12.03
C GLY A 102 -5.12 -7.92 -12.98
N ALA A 103 -4.93 -6.64 -12.63
CA ALA A 103 -4.13 -5.71 -13.42
C ALA A 103 -2.75 -5.38 -12.80
N TRP A 104 -2.43 -5.89 -11.61
CA TRP A 104 -1.08 -5.81 -11.06
C TRP A 104 -0.24 -6.94 -11.65
N TYR A 105 0.98 -6.64 -12.09
CA TYR A 105 1.79 -7.61 -12.81
C TYR A 105 2.30 -8.77 -11.95
N LEU A 106 2.77 -8.50 -10.72
CA LEU A 106 3.19 -9.56 -9.80
C LEU A 106 1.98 -10.13 -9.06
N GLY A 107 0.98 -9.28 -8.79
CA GLY A 107 -0.22 -9.65 -8.06
C GLY A 107 0.04 -9.81 -6.57
N SER A 108 -1.05 -9.99 -5.81
CA SER A 108 -1.05 -9.96 -4.33
C SER A 108 -0.11 -10.99 -3.68
N ASN A 109 0.11 -12.13 -4.34
CA ASN A 109 0.94 -13.21 -3.79
C ASN A 109 2.45 -12.99 -3.96
N LEU A 110 2.90 -12.39 -5.06
CA LEU A 110 4.33 -12.18 -5.32
C LEU A 110 4.80 -10.80 -4.83
N GLN A 111 3.93 -9.80 -4.82
CA GLN A 111 4.23 -8.45 -4.34
C GLN A 111 4.68 -8.42 -2.87
N LYS A 112 4.18 -9.35 -2.04
CA LYS A 112 4.38 -9.36 -0.58
C LYS A 112 5.66 -10.03 -0.07
N LYS A 113 6.59 -10.41 -0.96
CA LYS A 113 7.82 -11.13 -0.57
C LYS A 113 8.93 -10.16 -0.16
N GLY A 114 9.57 -10.43 0.99
CA GLY A 114 10.70 -9.66 1.50
C GLY A 114 10.30 -8.32 2.13
N SER A 115 11.28 -7.43 2.31
CA SER A 115 11.15 -6.10 2.94
C SER A 115 10.84 -4.96 1.96
N ILE A 116 10.84 -5.26 0.66
CA ILE A 116 10.53 -4.30 -0.41
C ILE A 116 9.43 -4.91 -1.26
N HIS A 117 8.24 -4.32 -1.19
CA HIS A 117 7.08 -4.73 -1.95
C HIS A 117 6.95 -3.76 -3.12
N SER A 118 7.27 -4.19 -4.32
CA SER A 118 7.22 -3.34 -5.52
C SER A 118 6.40 -4.02 -6.59
N ASP A 119 5.41 -3.33 -7.12
CA ASP A 119 4.64 -3.82 -8.27
C ASP A 119 4.24 -2.66 -9.18
N TRP A 120 3.79 -3.02 -10.38
CA TRP A 120 3.37 -2.12 -11.43
C TRP A 120 2.03 -2.54 -11.98
N TRP A 121 1.19 -1.54 -12.17
CA TRP A 121 -0.13 -1.63 -12.77
C TRP A 121 -0.09 -0.92 -14.12
N LYS A 122 -0.81 -1.47 -15.09
CA LYS A 122 -0.98 -0.87 -16.43
C LYS A 122 -2.46 -0.66 -16.70
N GLY A 123 -2.79 0.47 -17.31
CA GLY A 123 -4.14 0.79 -17.77
C GLY A 123 -4.18 2.16 -18.43
N SER A 124 -5.38 2.70 -18.63
CA SER A 124 -5.53 4.01 -19.28
C SER A 124 -5.26 5.18 -18.33
N ALA A 125 -4.88 6.32 -18.88
CA ALA A 125 -4.69 7.55 -18.12
C ALA A 125 -5.98 7.98 -17.38
N ALA A 126 -7.15 7.82 -18.01
CA ALA A 126 -8.44 8.05 -17.36
C ALA A 126 -8.68 7.13 -16.14
N GLN A 127 -8.30 5.85 -16.23
CA GLN A 127 -8.38 4.94 -15.08
C GLN A 127 -7.40 5.36 -13.98
N LEU A 128 -6.19 5.78 -14.33
CA LEU A 128 -5.18 6.24 -13.37
C LEU A 128 -5.65 7.48 -12.60
N ALA A 129 -6.32 8.42 -13.27
CA ALA A 129 -6.86 9.63 -12.65
C ALA A 129 -7.78 9.32 -11.46
N GLN A 130 -8.54 8.23 -11.54
CA GLN A 130 -9.48 7.78 -10.50
C GLN A 130 -8.83 6.92 -9.40
N ARG A 131 -7.58 6.46 -9.60
CA ARG A 131 -6.78 5.68 -8.64
C ARG A 131 -5.96 6.60 -7.73
N ASN A 132 -6.65 7.52 -7.05
CA ASN A 132 -6.06 8.61 -6.28
C ASN A 132 -5.80 8.29 -4.80
N GLN A 133 -5.85 7.02 -4.38
CA GLN A 133 -5.67 6.65 -2.98
C GLN A 133 -4.92 5.33 -2.83
N VAL A 134 -3.94 5.30 -1.92
CA VAL A 134 -3.18 4.10 -1.55
C VAL A 134 -3.39 3.79 -0.07
N ALA A 135 -3.74 2.56 0.24
CA ALA A 135 -3.78 2.07 1.61
C ALA A 135 -2.45 1.38 1.94
N VAL A 136 -1.92 1.63 3.14
CA VAL A 136 -0.83 0.86 3.76
C VAL A 136 -1.35 0.31 5.07
N TYR A 137 -1.37 -1.02 5.19
CA TYR A 137 -2.01 -1.69 6.32
C TYR A 137 -1.18 -2.87 6.83
N PRO A 138 -1.20 -3.15 8.14
CA PRO A 138 -0.55 -4.32 8.71
C PRO A 138 -1.39 -5.58 8.49
N VAL A 139 -0.69 -6.71 8.38
CA VAL A 139 -1.26 -8.06 8.48
C VAL A 139 -0.61 -8.78 9.66
N ILE A 140 -1.15 -9.93 10.06
CA ILE A 140 -0.64 -10.69 11.19
C ILE A 140 0.87 -10.95 11.05
N GLY A 141 1.56 -10.73 12.16
CA GLY A 141 3.01 -10.79 12.26
C GLY A 141 3.44 -11.01 13.71
N TRP A 142 4.72 -11.31 13.93
CA TRP A 142 5.18 -11.72 15.25
C TRP A 142 5.06 -10.62 16.30
N TRP A 143 5.04 -9.34 15.90
CA TRP A 143 4.80 -8.22 16.82
C TRP A 143 3.44 -8.35 17.53
N ARG A 144 2.43 -8.89 16.83
CA ARG A 144 1.12 -9.21 17.42
C ARG A 144 1.16 -10.50 18.20
N GLU A 145 1.83 -11.54 17.72
CA GLU A 145 1.73 -12.88 18.33
C GLU A 145 2.52 -13.04 19.63
N ARG A 146 3.65 -12.33 19.75
CA ARG A 146 4.54 -12.42 20.92
C ARG A 146 4.35 -11.25 21.85
N HIS A 147 3.19 -11.19 22.49
CA HIS A 147 2.84 -10.14 23.46
C HIS A 147 3.89 -9.96 24.56
N GLN A 148 4.53 -11.05 25.00
CA GLN A 148 5.58 -11.05 26.02
C GLN A 148 6.78 -10.15 25.67
N LEU A 149 7.01 -9.87 24.37
CA LEU A 149 8.11 -9.03 23.90
C LEU A 149 7.76 -7.53 23.82
N GLY A 150 6.51 -7.15 24.14
CA GLY A 150 6.07 -5.75 24.18
C GLY A 150 6.18 -5.02 22.84
N ARG A 151 6.11 -5.74 21.71
CA ARG A 151 6.27 -5.16 20.37
C ARG A 151 4.97 -4.69 19.72
N SER A 152 3.82 -5.15 20.21
CA SER A 152 2.52 -4.67 19.74
C SER A 152 2.37 -3.16 19.91
N GLU A 153 2.89 -2.60 21.01
CA GLU A 153 2.78 -1.17 21.35
C GLU A 153 3.80 -0.28 20.63
N LYS A 154 4.62 -0.83 19.73
CA LYS A 154 5.64 -0.05 19.02
C LYS A 154 5.12 0.50 17.71
N LYS A 155 5.66 1.66 17.33
CA LYS A 155 5.45 2.27 16.03
C LYS A 155 6.44 1.70 15.00
N ALA A 156 5.94 1.50 13.79
CA ALA A 156 6.64 1.01 12.63
C ALA A 156 6.76 2.12 11.58
N ARG A 157 7.97 2.30 11.05
CA ARG A 157 8.23 3.25 9.96
C ARG A 157 8.22 2.54 8.62
N TYR A 158 7.74 3.26 7.60
CA TYR A 158 7.76 2.80 6.22
C TYR A 158 7.92 3.96 5.25
N THR A 159 8.37 3.61 4.06
CA THR A 159 8.42 4.51 2.91
C THR A 159 7.53 3.95 1.80
N LEU A 160 6.64 4.79 1.29
CA LEU A 160 5.85 4.52 0.10
C LEU A 160 6.38 5.44 -1.01
N LEU A 161 6.78 4.84 -2.12
CA LEU A 161 7.15 5.53 -3.35
C LEU A 161 6.13 5.18 -4.42
N VAL A 162 5.56 6.19 -5.07
CA VAL A 162 4.64 6.02 -6.18
C VAL A 162 5.18 6.79 -7.37
N SER A 163 5.21 6.14 -8.53
CA SER A 163 5.71 6.73 -9.77
C SER A 163 4.76 6.42 -10.91
N ILE A 164 4.56 7.40 -11.79
CA ILE A 164 3.80 7.25 -13.02
C ILE A 164 4.79 7.31 -14.18
N LYS A 165 4.57 6.46 -15.17
CA LYS A 165 5.19 6.56 -16.48
C LYS A 165 4.10 6.64 -17.53
N THR A 166 4.11 7.72 -18.30
CA THR A 166 3.25 7.92 -19.46
C THR A 166 4.01 7.61 -20.76
N PRO A 167 3.33 7.45 -21.90
CA PRO A 167 4.01 7.38 -23.19
C PRO A 167 4.76 8.70 -23.45
N ALA A 168 5.69 8.70 -24.40
CA ALA A 168 6.42 9.90 -24.83
C ALA A 168 5.48 10.88 -25.57
N ILE A 169 4.55 11.45 -24.82
CA ILE A 169 3.67 12.54 -25.21
C ILE A 169 4.19 13.74 -24.44
N ASP A 170 4.35 14.86 -25.12
CA ASP A 170 4.93 16.12 -24.60
C ASP A 170 3.94 16.84 -23.66
N VAL A 171 3.41 16.11 -22.68
CA VAL A 171 2.38 16.57 -21.74
C VAL A 171 3.03 16.75 -20.37
N ASP A 172 2.94 17.98 -19.87
CA ASP A 172 3.50 18.36 -18.58
C ASP A 172 2.63 17.87 -17.41
N ILE A 173 2.97 16.69 -16.91
CA ILE A 173 2.36 16.07 -15.72
C ILE A 173 3.06 16.54 -14.44
N TYR A 174 4.29 17.04 -14.55
CA TYR A 174 5.14 17.31 -13.40
C TYR A 174 4.77 18.62 -12.69
N THR A 175 4.61 19.71 -13.43
CA THR A 175 4.22 21.02 -12.89
C THR A 175 2.91 20.99 -12.09
N PRO A 176 1.81 20.37 -12.57
CA PRO A 176 0.57 20.36 -11.80
C PRO A 176 0.70 19.54 -10.50
N ILE A 177 1.49 18.47 -10.48
CA ILE A 177 1.77 17.70 -9.26
C ILE A 177 2.56 18.54 -8.27
N LEU A 178 3.61 19.24 -8.72
CA LEU A 178 4.39 20.12 -7.86
C LEU A 178 3.53 21.21 -7.22
N ASN A 179 2.64 21.83 -7.98
CA ASN A 179 1.74 22.86 -7.48
C ASN A 179 0.78 22.32 -6.41
N GLN A 180 0.23 21.11 -6.60
CA GLN A 180 -0.61 20.46 -5.58
C GLN A 180 0.17 20.14 -4.30
N ILE A 181 1.39 19.59 -4.43
CA ILE A 181 2.24 19.28 -3.27
C ILE A 181 2.62 20.57 -2.52
N ALA A 182 2.99 21.63 -3.23
CA ALA A 182 3.35 22.92 -2.63
C ALA A 182 2.17 23.56 -1.87
N ALA A 183 0.93 23.33 -2.32
CA ALA A 183 -0.27 23.79 -1.63
C ALA A 183 -0.58 22.95 -0.36
N GLU A 184 -0.17 21.69 -0.31
CA GLU A 184 -0.40 20.80 0.84
C GLU A 184 0.66 20.91 1.95
N VAL A 185 1.88 21.37 1.63
CA VAL A 185 2.91 21.60 2.65
C VAL A 185 2.64 22.95 3.33
N PRO A 186 2.24 22.99 4.62
CA PRO A 186 2.13 24.25 5.32
C PRO A 186 3.51 24.91 5.35
N VAL A 187 3.58 26.14 4.83
CA VAL A 187 4.75 27.01 5.02
C VAL A 187 4.91 27.19 6.53
N LEU A 188 5.92 26.55 7.10
CA LEU A 188 6.32 26.80 8.48
C LEU A 188 6.84 28.24 8.54
N ILE A 189 6.03 29.14 9.10
CA ILE A 189 6.43 30.48 9.55
C ILE A 189 6.81 30.37 11.02
#